data_AF-A0A496ULB8-F1
#
_entry.id   AF-A0A496ULB8-F1
#
_cell.length_a   1.000
_cell.length_b   1.000
_cell.length_c   1.000
_cell.angle_alpha   90.00
_cell.angle_beta   90.00
_cell.angle_gamma   90.00
#
_symmetry.space_group_name_H-M   'P 1'
#
loop_
_entity.id
_entity.type
_entity.pdbx_description
1 polymer ?
#
loop_
_entity_poly.entity_id
_entity_poly.type
_entity_poly.pdbx_seq_one_letter_code
_entity_poly.pdbx_strand_id
1 'polypeptide(L)'
;MRICLFAVLSLCLSVAAAVPDYLPPFNVMANGAQIELSIGHANPLITDWNGDGLKDLILGQYSSGKLRYYENNDSNDSPMFANYTFMQADGSDISLTSG
;
A
#
# COMPACT_ATOMS: atom_id res chain seq x y z
N MET A 1 -5.30 -52.41 -40.90
CA MET A 1 -6.67 -51.88 -41.12
C MET A 1 -7.46 -51.98 -39.82
N ARG A 2 -7.61 -50.85 -39.11
CA ARG A 2 -8.76 -50.44 -38.29
C ARG A 2 -8.33 -49.28 -37.39
N ILE A 3 -8.61 -48.09 -37.92
CA ILE A 3 -8.60 -46.79 -37.24
C ILE A 3 -9.61 -46.83 -36.09
N CYS A 4 -9.20 -46.41 -34.89
CA CYS A 4 -10.12 -45.94 -33.85
C CYS A 4 -9.52 -44.71 -33.16
N LEU A 5 -9.95 -43.58 -33.70
CA LEU A 5 -9.96 -42.22 -33.18
C LEU A 5 -10.53 -42.17 -31.75
N PHE A 6 -9.75 -41.77 -30.75
CA PHE A 6 -10.30 -41.28 -29.47
C PHE A 6 -9.50 -40.09 -28.93
N ALA A 7 -10.15 -38.93 -29.01
CA ALA A 7 -10.08 -37.80 -28.10
C ALA A 7 -8.71 -37.15 -27.86
N VAL A 8 -8.40 -36.13 -28.67
CA VAL A 8 -7.62 -34.96 -28.22
C VAL A 8 -8.49 -34.22 -27.21
N LEU A 9 -8.40 -34.58 -25.93
CA LEU A 9 -8.99 -33.79 -24.84
C LEU A 9 -8.03 -32.62 -24.55
N SER A 10 -8.16 -31.54 -25.32
CA SER A 10 -7.54 -30.25 -25.02
C SER A 10 -8.18 -29.72 -23.74
N LEU A 11 -7.56 -30.00 -22.61
CA LEU A 11 -7.87 -29.39 -21.33
C LEU A 11 -7.35 -27.95 -21.37
N CYS A 12 -8.11 -27.06 -21.98
CA CYS A 12 -7.96 -25.64 -21.74
C CYS A 12 -8.46 -25.39 -20.31
N LEU A 13 -7.58 -25.57 -19.33
CA LEU A 13 -7.82 -25.04 -17.99
C LEU A 13 -7.81 -23.51 -18.17
N SER A 14 -8.98 -22.91 -18.32
CA SER A 14 -9.09 -21.48 -18.07
C SER A 14 -8.72 -21.29 -16.60
N VAL A 15 -7.52 -20.81 -16.34
CA VAL A 15 -7.22 -20.17 -15.05
C VAL A 15 -8.12 -18.95 -15.03
N ALA A 16 -9.34 -19.10 -14.52
CA ALA A 16 -10.09 -17.96 -14.05
C ALA A 16 -9.20 -17.34 -12.97
N ALA A 17 -8.74 -16.11 -13.20
CA ALA A 17 -8.00 -15.38 -12.18
C ALA A 17 -8.84 -15.43 -10.90
N ALA A 18 -8.27 -15.97 -9.81
CA ALA A 18 -8.95 -15.98 -8.53
C ALA A 18 -9.24 -14.51 -8.17
N VAL A 19 -10.50 -14.21 -7.85
CA VAL A 19 -10.84 -12.90 -7.30
C VAL A 19 -10.08 -12.77 -5.99
N PRO A 20 -9.31 -11.69 -5.77
CA PRO A 20 -8.62 -11.51 -4.50
C PRO A 20 -9.63 -11.53 -3.35
N ASP A 21 -9.37 -12.37 -2.35
CA ASP A 21 -10.12 -12.35 -1.11
C ASP A 21 -9.54 -11.25 -0.22
N TYR A 22 -10.26 -10.14 -0.12
CA TYR A 22 -9.84 -9.01 0.70
C TYR A 22 -10.32 -9.18 2.13
N LEU A 23 -9.48 -8.82 3.09
CA LEU A 23 -9.90 -8.70 4.48
C LEU A 23 -11.01 -7.64 4.61
N PRO A 24 -11.86 -7.73 5.66
CA PRO A 24 -12.78 -6.65 6.00
C PRO A 24 -12.04 -5.31 6.13
N PRO A 25 -12.69 -4.19 5.80
CA PRO A 25 -12.08 -2.88 5.95
C PRO A 25 -11.69 -2.62 7.40
N PHE A 26 -10.53 -2.00 7.60
CA PHE A 26 -10.03 -1.60 8.90
C PHE A 26 -9.39 -0.22 8.82
N ASN A 27 -9.31 0.46 9.97
CA ASN A 27 -8.65 1.75 10.08
C ASN A 27 -7.14 1.54 10.21
N VAL A 28 -6.36 2.27 9.43
CA VAL A 28 -4.90 2.25 9.58
C VAL A 28 -4.52 3.04 10.82
N MET A 29 -3.67 2.44 11.66
CA MET A 29 -3.31 2.99 12.96
C MET A 29 -1.84 3.42 12.99
N ALA A 30 -1.56 4.51 13.69
CA ALA A 30 -0.22 4.99 14.03
C ALA A 30 -0.17 5.29 15.53
N ASN A 31 0.77 4.66 16.25
CA ASN A 31 0.94 4.83 17.70
C ASN A 31 -0.38 4.74 18.51
N GLY A 32 -1.24 3.78 18.15
CA GLY A 32 -2.53 3.54 18.81
C GLY A 32 -3.68 4.48 18.41
N ALA A 33 -3.45 5.46 17.52
CA ALA A 33 -4.46 6.36 17.01
C ALA A 33 -4.75 6.10 15.52
N GLN A 34 -5.99 6.33 15.08
CA GLN A 34 -6.35 6.24 13.67
C GLN A 34 -5.66 7.35 12.88
N ILE A 35 -5.11 6.99 11.72
CA ILE A 35 -4.53 7.95 10.80
C ILE A 35 -5.66 8.72 10.12
N GLU A 36 -5.83 9.97 10.55
CA GLU A 36 -6.85 10.89 10.00
C GLU A 36 -6.21 12.10 9.33
N LEU A 37 -6.80 12.50 8.21
CA LEU A 37 -6.55 13.77 7.53
C LEU A 37 -7.74 14.68 7.74
N SER A 38 -7.49 15.95 8.07
CA SER A 38 -8.55 16.89 8.45
C SER A 38 -9.51 17.22 7.30
N ILE A 39 -9.01 17.37 6.07
CA ILE A 39 -9.81 17.62 4.86
C ILE A 39 -9.13 17.02 3.63
N GLY A 40 -9.94 16.64 2.64
CA GLY A 40 -9.49 16.25 1.30
C GLY A 40 -9.11 14.77 1.14
N HIS A 41 -8.26 14.48 0.16
CA HIS A 41 -7.91 13.12 -0.24
C HIS A 41 -6.57 12.67 0.33
N ALA A 42 -6.53 11.40 0.75
CA ALA A 42 -5.31 10.68 1.10
C ALA A 42 -4.64 10.13 -0.18
N ASN A 43 -3.32 10.28 -0.29
CA ASN A 43 -2.52 9.68 -1.35
C ASN A 43 -1.42 8.82 -0.71
N PRO A 44 -1.69 7.54 -0.40
CA PRO A 44 -0.75 6.67 0.29
C PRO A 44 0.27 6.03 -0.67
N LEU A 45 1.50 5.85 -0.19
CA LEU A 45 2.55 5.04 -0.78
C LEU A 45 3.15 4.14 0.31
N ILE A 46 3.24 2.84 0.01
CA ILE A 46 3.87 1.84 0.88
C ILE A 46 5.19 1.41 0.24
N THR A 47 6.31 1.68 0.90
CA THR A 47 7.66 1.34 0.41
C THR A 47 8.65 1.29 1.56
N ASP A 48 9.72 0.50 1.42
CA ASP A 48 10.89 0.60 2.29
C ASP A 48 11.61 1.91 1.97
N TRP A 49 11.40 2.93 2.80
CA TRP A 49 11.88 4.28 2.53
C TRP A 49 13.23 4.55 3.21
N ASN A 50 13.42 4.05 4.42
CA ASN A 50 14.64 4.23 5.20
C ASN A 50 15.73 3.16 4.89
N GLY A 51 15.39 2.10 4.15
CA GLY A 51 16.31 1.04 3.73
C GLY A 51 16.53 -0.06 4.78
N ASP A 52 15.65 -0.20 5.77
CA ASP A 52 15.76 -1.20 6.84
C ASP A 52 15.08 -2.55 6.51
N GLY A 53 14.41 -2.64 5.35
CA GLY A 53 13.66 -3.82 4.91
C GLY A 53 12.20 -3.88 5.38
N LEU A 54 11.75 -2.92 6.18
CA LEU A 54 10.37 -2.73 6.61
C LEU A 54 9.68 -1.70 5.70
N LYS A 55 8.44 -2.00 5.32
CA LYS A 55 7.64 -1.10 4.48
C LYS A 55 7.03 -0.02 5.34
N ASP A 56 7.42 1.21 5.06
CA ASP A 56 6.88 2.42 5.66
C ASP A 56 5.63 2.92 4.94
N LEU A 57 4.91 3.83 5.58
CA LEU A 57 3.79 4.56 4.99
C LEU A 57 4.18 6.02 4.75
N ILE A 58 4.17 6.43 3.49
CA ILE A 58 4.23 7.84 3.08
C ILE A 58 2.82 8.26 2.69
N LEU A 59 2.33 9.36 3.27
CA LEU A 59 0.97 9.84 3.06
C LEU A 59 0.96 11.29 2.61
N GLY A 60 0.60 11.51 1.34
CA GLY A 60 0.33 12.82 0.80
C GLY A 60 -1.00 13.39 1.30
N GLN A 61 -1.00 14.67 1.65
CA GLN A 61 -2.16 15.38 2.17
C GLN A 61 -2.61 16.48 1.22
N TYR A 62 -3.88 16.43 0.81
CA TYR A 62 -4.47 17.48 -0.01
C TYR A 62 -4.44 18.86 0.67
N SER A 63 -4.78 18.93 1.96
CA SER A 63 -5.01 20.19 2.68
C SER A 63 -3.80 21.12 2.76
N SER A 64 -2.61 20.56 3.03
CA SER A 64 -1.38 21.33 3.18
C SER A 64 -0.38 21.11 2.05
N GLY A 65 -0.64 20.16 1.14
CA GLY A 65 0.32 19.71 0.13
C GLY A 65 1.52 18.94 0.71
N LYS A 66 1.57 18.70 2.02
CA LYS A 66 2.74 18.09 2.69
C LYS A 66 2.68 16.56 2.71
N LEU A 67 3.85 15.94 2.78
CA LEU A 67 4.00 14.49 2.94
C LEU A 67 4.24 14.12 4.40
N ARG A 68 3.41 13.24 4.97
CA ARG A 68 3.66 12.59 6.26
C ARG A 68 4.43 11.30 6.04
N TYR A 69 5.46 11.06 6.83
CA TYR A 69 6.21 9.80 6.88
C TYR A 69 5.90 9.07 8.18
N TYR A 70 5.46 7.82 8.07
CA TYR A 70 5.19 6.92 9.19
C TYR A 70 6.13 5.71 9.07
N GLU A 71 7.12 5.65 9.96
CA GLU A 71 8.05 4.53 10.07
C GLU A 71 7.33 3.28 10.59
N ASN A 72 7.58 2.13 9.97
CA ASN A 72 7.13 0.84 10.47
C ASN A 72 8.16 0.24 11.44
N ASN A 73 7.78 0.05 12.70
CA ASN A 73 8.67 -0.42 13.76
C ASN A 73 8.51 -1.90 14.11
N ASP A 74 7.84 -2.71 13.28
CA ASP A 74 7.66 -4.13 13.54
C ASP A 74 7.94 -4.99 12.29
N SER A 75 6.90 -5.41 11.55
CA SER A 75 7.07 -6.33 10.42
C SER A 75 6.23 -5.92 9.20
N ASN A 76 6.54 -6.51 8.04
CA ASN A 76 5.76 -6.28 6.81
C ASN A 76 4.38 -6.95 6.83
N ASP A 77 4.23 -8.05 7.57
CA ASP A 77 2.97 -8.79 7.70
C ASP A 77 2.07 -8.20 8.79
N SER A 78 2.65 -7.49 9.75
CA SER A 78 1.94 -6.82 10.85
C SER A 78 2.65 -5.50 11.18
N PRO A 79 2.42 -4.44 10.38
CA PRO A 79 3.12 -3.17 10.56
C PRO A 79 2.65 -2.44 11.81
N MET A 80 3.60 -1.80 12.51
CA MET A 80 3.33 -0.88 13.61
C MET A 80 3.89 0.50 13.27
N PHE A 81 3.03 1.37 12.76
CA PHE A 81 3.43 2.71 12.37
C PHE A 81 3.65 3.65 13.58
N ALA A 82 4.76 4.38 13.57
CA ALA A 82 5.10 5.42 14.54
C ALA A 82 4.27 6.70 14.36
N ASN A 83 4.48 7.71 15.22
CA ASN A 83 3.99 9.06 14.93
C ASN A 83 4.65 9.60 13.67
N TYR A 84 3.92 10.39 12.87
CA TYR A 84 4.48 10.91 11.64
C TYR A 84 5.45 12.07 11.85
N THR A 85 6.37 12.21 10.91
CA THR A 85 7.11 13.45 10.65
C THR A 85 6.74 14.01 9.28
N PHE A 86 7.01 15.29 9.04
CA PHE A 86 6.95 15.81 7.67
C PHE A 86 8.24 15.46 6.94
N MET A 87 8.10 14.94 5.72
CA MET A 87 9.28 14.69 4.89
C MET A 87 9.93 16.00 4.48
N GLN A 88 11.26 16.03 4.46
CA GLN A 88 12.03 17.22 4.18
C GLN A 88 13.02 17.01 3.03
N ALA A 89 13.28 18.09 2.29
CA ALA A 89 14.38 18.22 1.36
C ALA A 89 15.17 19.48 1.75
N ASP A 90 16.49 19.36 1.88
CA ASP A 90 17.39 20.45 2.29
C ASP A 90 16.92 21.20 3.57
N GLY A 91 16.38 20.44 4.53
CA GLY A 91 15.88 20.97 5.81
C GLY A 91 14.54 21.70 5.73
N SER A 92 13.87 21.69 4.58
CA SER A 92 12.53 22.27 4.39
C SER A 92 11.49 21.18 4.12
N ASP A 93 10.28 21.33 4.65
CA ASP A 93 9.18 20.41 4.36
C ASP A 93 8.87 20.34 2.87
N ILE A 94 8.74 19.13 2.34
CA ILE A 94 8.28 18.90 0.97
C ILE A 94 6.80 19.27 0.90
N SER A 95 6.46 20.19 -0.01
CA SER A 95 5.09 20.67 -0.22
C SER A 95 4.74 20.71 -1.70
N LEU A 96 3.67 20.01 -2.06
CA LEU A 96 3.06 19.96 -3.38
C LEU A 96 1.69 20.65 -3.30
N THR A 97 1.70 21.98 -3.27
CA THR A 97 0.46 22.77 -3.24
C THR A 97 -0.14 22.89 -4.63
N SER A 98 -1.46 22.79 -4.76
CA SER A 98 -2.12 23.32 -5.95
C SER A 98 -1.90 24.83 -5.97
N GLY A 99 -1.32 25.33 -7.06
CA GLY A 99 -1.14 26.78 -7.28
C GLY A 99 -2.46 27.54 -7.37
#